data_AF-A0A2J8JFT0-F1
#
_entry.id   AF-A0A2J8JFT0-F1
#
_cell.length_a   1.000
_cell.length_b   1.000
_cell.length_c   1.000
_cell.angle_alpha   90.00
_cell.angle_beta   90.00
_cell.angle_gamma   90.00
#
_symmetry.space_group_name_H-M   'P 1'
#
loop_
_entity.id
_entity.type
_entity.pdbx_description
1 polymer ?
#
loop_
_entity_poly.entity_id
_entity_poly.type
_entity_poly.pdbx_seq_one_letter_code
_entity_poly.pdbx_strand_id
1 'polypeptide(L)'
;MRRLMSSRDWPRTRTGTGILSSQPEENPYWWNANMVFIPYCSSDVWSGASSKSEKNEYAFMGALIIQEVVRELLGRGLSGAKVLLLAGSSAGGTGVLLNVDRVAEQLEELGYPAIQVRGLADSGWFLDNKQYRHTDCVDTITCAPTEAIRRGIRYWNGVVPERCRRQFQEGEEWNCFFGYKVYPTLRCPVFVVQWLF
;
A
#
# COMPACT_ATOMS: atom_id res chain seq x y z
N MET A 1 3.59 3.55 19.62
CA MET A 1 3.93 3.54 18.17
C MET A 1 4.94 2.48 17.74
N ARG A 2 5.74 1.88 18.64
CA ARG A 2 6.79 0.88 18.28
C ARG A 2 6.32 -0.29 17.40
N ARG A 3 5.08 -0.78 17.58
CA ARG A 3 4.48 -1.88 16.79
C ARG A 3 4.38 -1.59 15.29
N LEU A 4 4.30 -0.32 14.89
CA LEU A 4 4.24 0.12 13.48
C LEU A 4 5.63 0.34 12.86
N MET A 5 6.69 0.00 13.58
CA MET A 5 8.08 0.16 13.16
C MET A 5 8.94 -1.08 13.49
N SER A 6 8.34 -2.13 14.04
CA SER A 6 9.07 -3.32 14.46
C SER A 6 8.13 -4.52 14.60
N SER A 7 8.64 -5.70 14.22
CA SER A 7 7.99 -6.99 14.40
C SER A 7 8.29 -7.67 15.73
N ARG A 8 9.16 -7.08 16.57
CA ARG A 8 9.64 -7.71 17.83
C ARG A 8 8.51 -8.12 18.78
N ASP A 9 7.44 -7.33 18.82
CA ASP A 9 6.32 -7.51 19.75
C ASP A 9 5.06 -8.03 19.04
N TRP A 10 5.18 -8.58 17.83
CA TRP A 10 4.03 -9.12 17.11
C TRP A 10 3.53 -10.42 17.75
N PRO A 11 2.21 -10.59 17.95
CA PRO A 11 1.65 -11.86 18.37
C PRO A 11 1.83 -12.89 17.26
N ARG A 12 1.95 -14.18 17.65
CA ARG A 12 2.08 -15.29 16.69
C ARG A 12 0.83 -15.49 15.83
N THR A 13 -0.33 -15.11 16.34
CA THR A 13 -1.62 -15.26 15.67
C THR A 13 -2.41 -13.97 15.74
N ARG A 14 -3.33 -13.79 14.78
CA ARG A 14 -4.25 -12.66 14.73
C ARG A 14 -5.59 -13.17 14.22
N THR A 15 -6.68 -12.79 14.89
CA THR A 15 -8.03 -13.09 14.42
C THR A 15 -8.36 -12.19 13.23
N GLY A 16 -8.77 -12.82 12.11
CA GLY A 16 -9.31 -12.09 10.96
C GLY A 16 -10.65 -11.45 11.32
N THR A 17 -10.88 -10.22 10.86
CA THR A 17 -12.09 -9.43 11.11
C THR A 17 -12.52 -8.74 9.82
N GLY A 18 -13.79 -8.38 9.70
CA GLY A 18 -14.39 -7.81 8.50
C GLY A 18 -14.14 -8.69 7.28
N ILE A 19 -13.58 -8.10 6.22
CA ILE A 19 -13.26 -8.81 4.96
C ILE A 19 -12.23 -9.94 5.13
N LEU A 20 -11.49 -9.98 6.25
CA LEU A 20 -10.55 -11.06 6.58
C LEU A 20 -11.16 -12.13 7.51
N SER A 21 -12.40 -11.96 7.96
CA SER A 21 -13.10 -12.97 8.77
C SER A 21 -13.46 -14.17 7.91
N SER A 22 -13.37 -15.37 8.49
CA SER A 22 -13.85 -16.62 7.87
C SER A 22 -15.27 -16.99 8.29
N GLN A 23 -15.94 -16.14 9.08
CA GLN A 23 -17.35 -16.30 9.42
C GLN A 23 -18.22 -15.72 8.31
N PRO A 24 -19.11 -16.50 7.67
CA PRO A 24 -20.00 -16.00 6.62
C PRO A 24 -20.90 -14.84 7.05
N GLU A 25 -21.26 -14.78 8.34
CA GLU A 25 -22.12 -13.74 8.91
C GLU A 25 -21.42 -12.37 8.93
N GLU A 26 -20.10 -12.36 9.15
CA GLU A 26 -19.28 -11.14 9.17
C GLU A 26 -18.69 -10.82 7.78
N ASN A 27 -18.34 -11.85 7.01
CA ASN A 27 -17.76 -11.73 5.67
C ASN A 27 -18.62 -12.46 4.62
N PRO A 28 -19.80 -11.93 4.27
CA PRO A 28 -20.70 -12.59 3.33
C PRO A 28 -20.11 -12.68 1.92
N TYR A 29 -19.07 -11.91 1.63
CA TYR A 29 -18.42 -11.88 0.33
C TYR A 29 -17.39 -13.00 0.22
N TRP A 30 -16.35 -12.97 1.06
CA TRP A 30 -15.08 -13.65 0.81
C TRP A 30 -14.64 -14.56 1.96
N TRP A 31 -15.55 -14.97 2.85
CA TRP A 31 -15.23 -15.76 4.05
C TRP A 31 -14.39 -17.02 3.78
N ASN A 32 -14.53 -17.64 2.61
CA ASN A 32 -13.80 -18.86 2.22
C ASN A 32 -12.54 -18.58 1.37
N ALA A 33 -12.04 -17.35 1.32
CA ALA A 33 -10.79 -17.02 0.64
C ALA A 33 -9.56 -17.41 1.49
N ASN A 34 -8.40 -17.52 0.84
CA ASN A 34 -7.12 -17.58 1.55
C ASN A 34 -6.79 -16.19 2.12
N MET A 35 -6.75 -16.07 3.44
CA MET A 35 -6.58 -14.78 4.12
C MET A 35 -5.12 -14.50 4.46
N VAL A 36 -4.63 -13.32 4.09
CA VAL A 36 -3.28 -12.83 4.43
C VAL A 36 -3.40 -11.44 5.04
N PHE A 37 -2.77 -11.23 6.18
CA PHE A 37 -2.63 -9.91 6.81
C PHE A 37 -1.15 -9.54 6.84
N ILE A 38 -0.79 -8.44 6.17
CA ILE A 38 0.57 -7.90 6.16
C ILE A 38 0.60 -6.70 7.14
N PRO A 39 1.27 -6.80 8.30
CA PRO A 39 1.30 -5.69 9.23
C PRO A 39 2.16 -4.54 8.69
N TYR A 40 1.69 -3.31 8.88
CA TYR A 40 2.42 -2.12 8.48
C TYR A 40 3.54 -1.80 9.50
N CYS A 41 4.79 -2.09 9.11
CA CYS A 41 5.99 -1.80 9.92
C CYS A 41 6.99 -0.86 9.26
N SER A 42 6.71 -0.39 8.04
CA SER A 42 7.67 0.36 7.23
C SER A 42 7.51 1.88 7.37
N SER A 43 6.38 2.39 7.86
CA SER A 43 6.14 3.83 8.06
C SER A 43 6.29 4.71 6.79
N ASP A 44 6.16 4.11 5.60
CA ASP A 44 6.43 4.75 4.29
C ASP A 44 5.25 4.70 3.30
N VAL A 45 4.02 4.57 3.78
CA VAL A 45 2.81 4.38 2.96
C VAL A 45 2.98 3.26 1.90
N TRP A 46 3.73 2.21 2.22
CA TRP A 46 4.04 1.10 1.33
C TRP A 46 4.81 1.49 0.05
N SER A 47 5.54 2.61 0.09
CA SER A 47 6.27 3.14 -1.07
C SER A 47 7.77 2.90 -1.02
N GLY A 48 8.35 2.68 0.16
CA GLY A 48 9.81 2.65 0.32
C GLY A 48 10.47 1.43 -0.34
N ALA A 49 11.63 1.67 -0.92
CA ALA A 49 12.53 0.66 -1.48
C ALA A 49 13.98 0.83 -1.00
N SER A 50 14.16 1.30 0.24
CA SER A 50 15.46 1.59 0.85
C SER A 50 15.75 0.70 2.05
N SER A 51 16.88 0.01 2.00
CA SER A 51 17.42 -0.78 3.11
C SER A 51 18.11 0.12 4.15
N LYS A 52 18.17 -0.36 5.40
CA LYS A 52 18.96 0.28 6.47
C LYS A 52 20.43 0.34 6.05
N SER A 53 21.09 1.47 6.30
CA SER A 53 22.51 1.66 6.03
C SER A 53 23.14 2.55 7.10
N GLU A 54 24.45 2.77 7.07
CA GLU A 54 25.11 3.74 7.97
C GLU A 54 24.55 5.17 7.79
N LYS A 55 24.01 5.49 6.60
CA LYS A 55 23.37 6.78 6.31
C LYS A 55 21.88 6.82 6.67
N ASN A 56 21.23 5.66 6.78
CA ASN A 56 19.79 5.53 7.01
C ASN A 56 19.53 4.78 8.32
N GLU A 57 19.10 5.47 9.36
CA GLU A 57 18.84 4.86 10.67
C GLU A 57 17.68 3.84 10.65
N TYR A 58 16.68 4.10 9.79
CA TYR A 58 15.51 3.25 9.55
C TYR A 58 15.51 2.65 8.14
N ALA A 59 14.87 1.50 7.99
CA ALA A 59 14.58 0.90 6.69
C ALA A 59 13.15 1.26 6.27
N PHE A 60 13.00 1.72 5.03
CA PHE A 60 11.72 2.03 4.40
C PHE A 60 11.54 1.08 3.23
N MET A 61 10.90 -0.06 3.50
CA MET A 61 10.87 -1.21 2.58
C MET A 61 9.45 -1.65 2.26
N GLY A 62 8.45 -0.79 2.41
CA GLY A 62 7.04 -1.16 2.25
C GLY A 62 6.73 -1.79 0.90
N ALA A 63 7.27 -1.24 -0.20
CA ALA A 63 7.05 -1.82 -1.54
C ALA A 63 7.74 -3.19 -1.68
N LEU A 64 8.94 -3.32 -1.13
CA LEU A 64 9.71 -4.59 -1.14
C LEU A 64 9.08 -5.66 -0.25
N ILE A 65 8.49 -5.28 0.89
CA ILE A 65 7.75 -6.18 1.77
C ILE A 65 6.58 -6.82 1.02
N ILE A 66 5.81 -6.03 0.26
CA ILE A 66 4.70 -6.56 -0.56
C ILE A 66 5.24 -7.55 -1.60
N GLN A 67 6.28 -7.15 -2.33
CA GLN A 67 6.90 -8.00 -3.35
C GLN A 67 7.35 -9.35 -2.78
N GLU A 68 7.98 -9.32 -1.61
CA GLU A 68 8.52 -10.52 -0.97
C GLU A 68 7.42 -11.42 -0.41
N VAL A 69 6.37 -10.85 0.18
CA VAL A 69 5.20 -11.63 0.63
C VAL A 69 4.54 -12.33 -0.56
N VAL A 70 4.34 -11.65 -1.68
CA VAL A 70 3.79 -12.27 -2.90
C VAL A 70 4.69 -13.41 -3.37
N ARG A 71 6.00 -13.20 -3.42
CA ARG A 71 6.99 -14.20 -3.84
C ARG A 71 6.95 -15.46 -2.96
N GLU A 72 6.90 -15.29 -1.63
CA GLU A 72 6.82 -16.42 -0.70
C GLU A 72 5.48 -17.16 -0.78
N LEU A 73 4.38 -16.44 -0.99
CA LEU A 73 3.04 -17.04 -1.07
C LEU A 73 2.87 -17.92 -2.31
N LEU A 74 3.63 -17.70 -3.39
CA LEU A 74 3.63 -18.58 -4.56
C LEU A 74 3.96 -20.04 -4.18
N GLY A 75 4.90 -20.24 -3.26
CA GLY A 75 5.24 -21.55 -2.70
C GLY A 75 4.24 -22.09 -1.67
N ARG A 76 3.23 -21.29 -1.31
CA ARG A 76 2.20 -21.61 -0.30
C ARG A 76 0.79 -21.66 -0.90
N GLY A 77 0.68 -21.82 -2.21
CA GLY A 77 -0.59 -22.03 -2.92
C GLY A 77 -1.07 -20.85 -3.76
N LEU A 78 -0.44 -19.67 -3.68
CA LEU A 78 -0.81 -18.53 -4.52
C LEU A 78 -0.59 -18.81 -6.02
N SER A 79 0.36 -19.70 -6.35
CA SER A 79 0.61 -20.15 -7.73
C SER A 79 -0.62 -20.73 -8.43
N GLY A 80 -1.56 -21.31 -7.68
CA GLY A 80 -2.83 -21.84 -8.18
C GLY A 80 -4.01 -20.87 -8.07
N ALA A 81 -3.79 -19.60 -7.71
CA ALA A 81 -4.86 -18.66 -7.50
C ALA A 81 -5.51 -18.22 -8.83
N LYS A 82 -6.82 -17.98 -8.79
CA LYS A 82 -7.55 -17.35 -9.91
C LYS A 82 -7.56 -15.83 -9.78
N VAL A 83 -7.68 -15.33 -8.55
CA VAL A 83 -7.78 -13.91 -8.22
C VAL A 83 -6.89 -13.63 -7.02
N LEU A 84 -6.09 -12.57 -7.10
CA LEU A 84 -5.38 -11.96 -5.99
C LEU A 84 -5.97 -10.56 -5.78
N LEU A 85 -6.64 -10.33 -4.66
CA LEU A 85 -7.06 -8.98 -4.25
C LEU A 85 -6.07 -8.40 -3.26
N LEU A 86 -5.40 -7.34 -3.68
CA LEU A 86 -4.62 -6.51 -2.77
C LEU A 86 -5.57 -5.49 -2.13
N ALA A 87 -5.87 -5.69 -0.85
CA ALA A 87 -6.74 -4.82 -0.08
C ALA A 87 -5.97 -4.09 1.03
N GLY A 88 -6.39 -2.86 1.36
CA GLY A 88 -5.77 -2.09 2.44
C GLY A 88 -6.63 -0.91 2.88
N SER A 89 -6.49 -0.55 4.16
CA SER A 89 -7.20 0.58 4.79
C SER A 89 -6.25 1.71 5.17
N SER A 90 -6.71 2.96 5.11
CA SER A 90 -5.93 4.16 5.44
C SER A 90 -4.65 4.27 4.60
N ALA A 91 -3.47 4.41 5.21
CA ALA A 91 -2.18 4.35 4.49
C ALA A 91 -2.00 3.04 3.69
N GLY A 92 -2.63 1.94 4.13
CA GLY A 92 -2.71 0.69 3.36
C GLY A 92 -3.55 0.83 2.08
N GLY A 93 -4.62 1.62 2.11
CA GLY A 93 -5.44 1.89 0.93
C GLY A 93 -4.66 2.69 -0.13
N THR A 94 -3.89 3.70 0.28
CA THR A 94 -2.95 4.37 -0.62
C THR A 94 -1.86 3.40 -1.10
N GLY A 95 -1.38 2.53 -0.22
CA GLY A 95 -0.44 1.45 -0.57
C GLY A 95 -0.96 0.52 -1.66
N VAL A 96 -2.26 0.20 -1.68
CA VAL A 96 -2.89 -0.57 -2.78
C VAL A 96 -2.71 0.17 -4.10
N LEU A 97 -3.04 1.46 -4.16
CA LEU A 97 -2.91 2.27 -5.37
C LEU A 97 -1.47 2.35 -5.88
N LEU A 98 -0.49 2.38 -4.96
CA LEU A 98 0.93 2.47 -5.29
C LEU A 98 1.56 1.13 -5.72
N ASN A 99 0.92 -0.01 -5.40
CA ASN A 99 1.54 -1.33 -5.54
C ASN A 99 0.74 -2.32 -6.41
N VAL A 100 -0.56 -2.10 -6.65
CA VAL A 100 -1.41 -3.10 -7.33
C VAL A 100 -0.88 -3.49 -8.71
N ASP A 101 -0.46 -2.52 -9.53
CA ASP A 101 0.11 -2.80 -10.84
C ASP A 101 1.49 -3.48 -10.73
N ARG A 102 2.30 -3.11 -9.73
CA ARG A 102 3.62 -3.73 -9.49
C ARG A 102 3.48 -5.21 -9.12
N VAL A 103 2.44 -5.57 -8.34
CA VAL A 103 2.13 -6.97 -8.03
C VAL A 103 1.68 -7.73 -9.27
N ALA A 104 0.89 -7.10 -10.15
CA ALA A 104 0.50 -7.70 -11.43
C ALA A 104 1.72 -7.95 -12.33
N GLU A 105 2.56 -6.93 -12.51
CA GLU A 105 3.81 -7.02 -13.29
C GLU A 105 4.74 -8.11 -12.72
N GLN A 106 4.92 -8.17 -11.39
CA GLN A 106 5.70 -9.21 -10.74
C GLN A 106 5.17 -10.63 -11.05
N LEU A 107 3.86 -10.85 -10.99
CA LEU A 107 3.28 -12.17 -11.25
C LEU A 107 3.39 -12.56 -12.72
N GLU A 108 3.22 -11.60 -13.65
CA GLU A 108 3.46 -11.80 -15.07
C GLU A 108 4.91 -12.20 -15.34
N GLU A 109 5.88 -11.46 -14.79
CA GLU A 109 7.33 -11.73 -14.92
C GLU A 109 7.74 -13.09 -14.33
N LEU A 110 7.11 -13.53 -13.25
CA LEU A 110 7.35 -14.83 -12.62
C LEU A 110 6.63 -16.00 -13.30
N GLY A 111 5.90 -15.76 -14.41
CA GLY A 111 5.24 -16.81 -15.19
C GLY A 111 3.84 -17.20 -14.70
N TYR A 112 3.14 -16.30 -14.00
CA TYR A 112 1.77 -16.51 -13.50
C TYR A 112 0.73 -15.55 -14.13
N PRO A 113 0.64 -15.43 -15.47
CA PRO A 113 -0.25 -14.47 -16.14
C PRO A 113 -1.75 -14.78 -15.95
N ALA A 114 -2.09 -15.98 -15.48
CA ALA A 114 -3.47 -16.39 -15.24
C ALA A 114 -4.06 -15.81 -13.94
N ILE A 115 -3.22 -15.35 -13.00
CA ILE A 115 -3.67 -14.78 -11.73
C ILE A 115 -4.19 -13.36 -11.97
N GLN A 116 -5.49 -13.15 -11.77
CA GLN A 116 -6.09 -11.82 -11.92
C GLN A 116 -5.81 -10.97 -10.69
N VAL A 117 -4.95 -9.94 -10.82
CA VAL A 117 -4.68 -8.97 -9.76
C VAL A 117 -5.73 -7.87 -9.75
N ARG A 118 -6.26 -7.56 -8.57
CA ARG A 118 -7.26 -6.50 -8.33
C ARG A 118 -6.89 -5.72 -7.07
N GLY A 119 -7.37 -4.48 -6.97
CA GLY A 119 -7.18 -3.64 -5.79
C GLY A 119 -8.48 -3.33 -5.05
N LEU A 120 -8.41 -3.22 -3.73
CA LEU A 120 -9.44 -2.61 -2.88
C LEU A 120 -8.79 -1.57 -1.97
N ALA A 121 -8.95 -0.29 -2.33
CA ALA A 121 -8.39 0.83 -1.59
C ALA A 121 -9.47 1.43 -0.67
N ASP A 122 -9.38 1.16 0.63
CA ASP A 122 -10.27 1.70 1.65
C ASP A 122 -9.62 2.88 2.38
N SER A 123 -10.31 4.01 2.42
CA SER A 123 -9.92 5.21 3.16
C SER A 123 -8.49 5.70 2.82
N GLY A 124 -8.03 5.39 1.60
CA GLY A 124 -6.71 5.73 1.04
C GLY A 124 -6.76 6.81 -0.04
N TRP A 125 -7.93 7.40 -0.28
CA TRP A 125 -8.16 8.41 -1.31
C TRP A 125 -8.19 9.80 -0.69
N PHE A 126 -7.00 10.42 -0.60
CA PHE A 126 -6.85 11.75 -0.03
C PHE A 126 -6.90 12.85 -1.09
N LEU A 127 -7.20 14.06 -0.61
CA LEU A 127 -7.10 15.30 -1.38
C LEU A 127 -5.87 16.09 -0.92
N ASP A 128 -5.16 16.68 -1.87
CA ASP A 128 -4.08 17.65 -1.68
C ASP A 128 -4.63 19.08 -1.57
N ASN A 129 -5.65 19.27 -0.74
CA ASN A 129 -6.33 20.54 -0.56
C ASN A 129 -5.60 21.46 0.45
N LYS A 130 -6.01 22.74 0.45
CA LYS A 130 -5.60 23.68 1.49
C LYS A 130 -6.22 23.28 2.83
N GLN A 131 -5.42 23.35 3.89
CA GLN A 131 -5.91 23.11 5.25
C GLN A 131 -6.97 24.14 5.65
N TYR A 132 -7.89 23.75 6.53
CA TYR A 132 -8.89 24.66 7.09
C TYR A 132 -8.24 25.81 7.88
N ARG A 133 -7.25 25.48 8.72
CA ARG A 133 -6.33 26.43 9.36
C ARG A 133 -4.92 26.02 9.01
N HIS A 134 -4.13 26.98 8.55
CA HIS A 134 -2.75 26.72 8.20
C HIS A 134 -1.93 26.38 9.44
N THR A 135 -1.07 25.38 9.32
CA THR A 135 -0.10 24.99 10.35
C THR A 135 1.23 24.71 9.69
N ASP A 136 2.32 25.12 10.34
CA ASP A 136 3.66 24.70 9.93
C ASP A 136 3.81 23.18 10.03
N CYS A 137 4.51 22.58 9.07
CA CYS A 137 4.76 21.14 9.04
C CYS A 137 5.84 20.75 10.05
N VAL A 138 5.47 20.71 11.33
CA VAL A 138 6.31 20.30 12.46
C VAL A 138 5.98 18.90 12.97
N ASP A 139 4.69 18.54 12.98
CA ASP A 139 4.19 17.24 13.44
C ASP A 139 3.52 16.47 12.29
N THR A 140 3.59 15.13 12.35
CA THR A 140 3.08 14.25 11.27
C THR A 140 1.58 14.41 11.00
N ILE A 141 0.78 14.61 12.05
CA ILE A 141 -0.69 14.60 11.95
C ILE A 141 -1.24 15.91 11.38
N THR A 142 -0.59 17.03 11.70
CA THR A 142 -1.05 18.38 11.31
C THR A 142 -0.32 18.90 10.07
N CYS A 143 0.76 18.26 9.61
CA CYS A 143 1.41 18.65 8.38
C CYS A 143 0.45 18.56 7.18
N ALA A 144 0.45 19.60 6.33
CA ALA A 144 -0.34 19.59 5.11
C ALA A 144 -0.02 18.36 4.24
N PRO A 145 -1.01 17.68 3.64
CA PRO A 145 -0.78 16.40 2.93
C PRO A 145 0.30 16.48 1.85
N THR A 146 0.32 17.57 1.07
CA THR A 146 1.32 17.78 0.02
C THR A 146 2.74 17.84 0.58
N GLU A 147 2.95 18.62 1.64
CA GLU A 147 4.25 18.80 2.27
C GLU A 147 4.72 17.50 2.95
N ALA A 148 3.80 16.80 3.62
CA ALA A 148 4.08 15.52 4.27
C ALA A 148 4.61 14.49 3.26
N ILE A 149 3.93 14.33 2.12
CA ILE A 149 4.35 13.38 1.07
C ILE A 149 5.62 13.86 0.36
N ARG A 150 5.75 15.16 0.06
CA ARG A 150 6.98 15.71 -0.54
C ARG A 150 8.22 15.43 0.30
N ARG A 151 8.12 15.55 1.62
CA ARG A 151 9.19 15.17 2.55
C ARG A 151 9.36 13.66 2.63
N GLY A 152 8.25 12.94 2.79
CA GLY A 152 8.22 11.49 2.95
C GLY A 152 8.87 10.75 1.79
N ILE A 153 8.49 11.05 0.54
CA ILE A 153 8.99 10.34 -0.63
C ILE A 153 10.52 10.42 -0.75
N ARG A 154 11.13 11.56 -0.40
CA ARG A 154 12.58 11.73 -0.37
C ARG A 154 13.21 10.92 0.76
N TYR A 155 12.63 11.00 1.95
CA TYR A 155 13.16 10.32 3.13
C TYR A 155 13.07 8.79 3.02
N TRP A 156 12.00 8.28 2.40
CA TRP A 156 11.74 6.86 2.25
C TRP A 156 12.37 6.23 1.01
N ASN A 157 12.95 7.05 0.12
CA ASN A 157 13.27 6.65 -1.25
C ASN A 157 12.05 5.98 -1.91
N GLY A 158 10.91 6.66 -1.83
CA GLY A 158 9.61 6.14 -2.21
C GLY A 158 9.49 5.94 -3.71
N VAL A 159 9.01 4.78 -4.12
CA VAL A 159 8.70 4.44 -5.51
C VAL A 159 7.20 4.53 -5.77
N VAL A 160 6.82 5.04 -6.94
CA VAL A 160 5.43 5.20 -7.38
C VAL A 160 5.18 4.41 -8.66
N PRO A 161 3.91 4.14 -9.06
CA PRO A 161 3.61 3.45 -10.31
C PRO A 161 4.23 4.15 -11.51
N GLU A 162 4.88 3.39 -12.39
CA GLU A 162 5.68 3.94 -13.48
C GLU A 162 4.86 4.83 -14.43
N ARG A 163 3.62 4.44 -14.70
CA ARG A 163 2.73 5.21 -15.56
C ARG A 163 2.28 6.52 -14.95
N CYS A 164 2.13 6.58 -13.64
CA CYS A 164 1.89 7.83 -12.93
C CYS A 164 3.16 8.68 -12.91
N ARG A 165 4.33 8.08 -12.62
CA ARG A 165 5.62 8.77 -12.62
C ARG A 165 5.86 9.54 -13.91
N ARG A 166 5.59 8.92 -15.06
CA ARG A 166 5.78 9.52 -16.39
C ARG A 166 4.86 10.72 -16.69
N GLN A 167 3.81 10.94 -15.91
CA GLN A 167 2.93 12.11 -16.08
C GLN A 167 3.44 13.36 -15.35
N PHE A 168 4.38 13.21 -14.42
CA PHE A 168 4.90 14.29 -13.60
C PHE A 168 6.40 14.48 -13.84
N GLN A 169 6.89 15.69 -13.57
CA GLN A 169 8.32 15.98 -13.64
C GLN A 169 9.08 15.27 -12.51
N GLU A 170 10.38 15.06 -12.70
CA GLU A 170 11.25 14.53 -11.66
C GLU A 170 11.20 15.44 -10.41
N GLY A 171 11.00 14.83 -9.24
CA GLY A 171 10.76 15.54 -7.98
C GLY A 171 9.29 15.86 -7.67
N GLU A 172 8.38 15.65 -8.63
CA GLU A 172 6.93 15.84 -8.48
C GLU A 172 6.17 14.50 -8.34
N GLU A 173 6.85 13.40 -8.01
CA GLU A 173 6.26 12.07 -7.87
C GLU A 173 5.31 11.94 -6.67
N TRP A 174 5.37 12.88 -5.71
CA TRP A 174 4.41 13.00 -4.61
C TRP A 174 2.96 13.10 -5.10
N ASN A 175 2.74 13.58 -6.33
CA ASN A 175 1.44 13.61 -6.98
C ASN A 175 0.79 12.21 -7.06
N CYS A 176 1.59 11.15 -7.20
CA CYS A 176 1.10 9.78 -7.34
C CYS A 176 0.60 9.15 -6.04
N PHE A 177 0.75 9.82 -4.90
CA PHE A 177 0.15 9.38 -3.63
C PHE A 177 -1.33 9.81 -3.50
N PHE A 178 -1.81 10.69 -4.38
CA PHE A 178 -3.19 11.16 -4.35
C PHE A 178 -4.05 10.36 -5.31
N GLY A 179 -5.10 9.73 -4.76
CA GLY A 179 -5.90 8.73 -5.47
C GLY A 179 -6.41 9.20 -6.83
N TYR A 180 -6.95 10.42 -6.90
CA TYR A 180 -7.51 10.97 -8.13
C TYR A 180 -6.48 11.24 -9.24
N LYS A 181 -5.19 11.36 -8.88
CA LYS A 181 -4.08 11.53 -9.83
C LYS A 181 -3.52 10.20 -10.31
N VAL A 182 -3.35 9.24 -9.41
CA VAL A 182 -2.76 7.93 -9.74
C VAL A 182 -3.77 6.98 -10.39
N TYR A 183 -5.04 7.01 -9.95
CA TYR A 183 -6.07 6.06 -10.38
C TYR A 183 -6.27 5.98 -11.90
N PRO A 184 -6.34 7.10 -12.66
CA PRO A 184 -6.47 7.06 -14.12
C PRO A 184 -5.31 6.37 -14.85
N THR A 185 -4.18 6.14 -14.16
CA THR A 185 -2.98 5.53 -14.74
C THR A 185 -2.88 4.02 -14.51
N LEU A 186 -3.72 3.48 -13.61
CA LEU A 186 -3.67 2.08 -13.20
C LEU A 186 -4.14 1.13 -14.30
N ARG A 187 -3.56 -0.09 -14.38
CA ARG A 187 -4.05 -1.17 -15.28
C ARG A 187 -5.07 -2.02 -14.55
N CYS A 188 -4.75 -2.37 -13.31
CA CYS A 188 -5.56 -3.29 -12.55
C CYS A 188 -6.91 -2.67 -12.21
N PRO A 189 -8.00 -3.47 -12.21
CA PRO A 189 -9.26 -3.03 -11.64
C PRO A 189 -9.09 -2.72 -10.15
N VAL A 190 -9.49 -1.51 -9.73
CA VAL A 190 -9.45 -1.09 -8.33
C VAL A 190 -10.82 -0.62 -7.89
N PHE A 191 -11.32 -1.19 -6.79
CA PHE A 191 -12.49 -0.69 -6.09
C PHE A 191 -12.05 0.31 -5.02
N VAL A 192 -12.71 1.46 -4.95
CA VAL A 192 -12.40 2.52 -3.96
C VAL A 192 -13.53 2.60 -2.95
N VAL A 193 -13.19 2.45 -1.67
CA VAL A 193 -14.08 2.72 -0.54
C VAL A 193 -13.57 3.98 0.14
N GLN A 194 -14.38 5.02 0.20
CA GLN A 194 -13.95 6.29 0.76
C GLN A 194 -15.11 6.99 1.46
N TRP A 195 -14.91 7.32 2.73
CA TRP A 195 -15.81 8.22 3.44
C TRP A 195 -15.71 9.63 2.85
N LEU A 196 -16.85 10.30 2.68
CA LEU A 196 -16.88 11.67 2.19
C LEU A 196 -16.29 12.67 3.20
N PHE A 197 -16.33 12.34 4.49
CA PHE A 197 -15.86 13.16 5.61
C PHE A 197 -15.15 12.28 6.63
#